data_AF-A0A3D1LCV7-F1
#
_entry.id   AF-A0A3D1LCV7-F1
#
_cell.length_a   1.000
_cell.length_b   1.000
_cell.length_c   1.000
_cell.angle_alpha   90.00
_cell.angle_beta   90.00
_cell.angle_gamma   90.00
#
_symmetry.space_group_name_H-M   'P 1'
#
loop_
_entity.id
_entity.type
_entity.pdbx_description
1 polymer ?
#
loop_
_entity_poly.entity_id
_entity_poly.type
_entity_poly.pdbx_seq_one_letter_code
_entity_poly.pdbx_strand_id
1 'polypeptide(L)'
;CSLLCGIFLMTAALSGISGWQLSDFAQELSKMQVAAEQARTGVEIRNREALCAIIKSKTEAYIWDKAQELDLSVSIEVTVESGSGYPYPSGVQITGAFTPQQRKALEAYIEENLAIGKERQIWTNE
;
A
#
# COMPACT_ATOMS: atom_id res chain seq x y z
N CYS A 1 9.73 37.86 18.11
CA CYS A 1 8.87 36.77 17.57
C CYS A 1 9.62 36.04 16.46
N SER A 2 10.66 35.27 16.78
CA SER A 2 11.64 34.85 15.76
C SER A 2 12.16 33.43 15.97
N LEU A 3 11.33 32.46 16.36
CA LEU A 3 11.78 31.08 16.60
C LEU A 3 10.71 30.00 16.28
N LEU A 4 9.90 30.20 15.23
CA LEU A 4 8.93 29.18 14.79
C LEU A 4 9.04 28.81 13.30
N CYS A 5 9.96 29.41 12.55
CA CYS A 5 10.05 29.20 11.09
C CYS A 5 11.09 28.15 10.67
N GLY A 6 11.82 27.53 11.61
CA GLY A 6 12.97 26.66 11.30
C GLY A 6 12.69 25.16 11.18
N ILE A 7 11.54 24.67 11.64
CA ILE A 7 11.28 23.21 11.74
C ILE A 7 10.48 22.68 10.54
N PHE A 8 9.87 23.54 9.72
CA PHE A 8 9.02 23.10 8.61
C PHE A 8 9.79 22.75 7.31
N LEU A 9 11.09 23.06 7.23
CA LEU A 9 11.89 22.84 6.02
C LEU A 9 12.75 21.57 6.05
N MET A 10 12.71 20.76 7.12
CA MET A 10 13.40 19.46 7.13
C MET A 10 12.55 18.28 6.62
N THR A 11 11.21 18.37 6.67
CA THR A 11 10.34 17.28 6.20
C THR A 11 10.19 17.22 4.68
N ALA A 12 10.55 18.28 3.95
CA ALA A 12 10.49 18.31 2.49
C ALA A 12 11.62 17.52 1.79
N ALA A 13 12.66 17.09 2.53
CA ALA A 13 13.74 16.29 1.95
C ALA A 13 13.39 14.80 1.78
N LEU A 14 12.39 14.29 2.52
CA LEU A 14 11.94 12.88 2.38
C LEU A 14 10.90 12.69 1.27
N SER A 15 10.20 13.75 0.84
CA SER A 15 9.17 13.67 -0.20
C SER A 15 9.71 13.32 -1.60
N GLY A 16 11.03 13.30 -1.78
CA GLY A 16 11.69 12.93 -3.04
C GLY A 16 11.77 11.42 -3.33
N ILE A 17 11.30 10.56 -2.43
CA ILE A 17 11.46 9.09 -2.55
C ILE A 17 10.15 8.40 -3.00
N SER A 18 9.07 9.14 -3.28
CA SER A 18 7.77 8.52 -3.59
C SER A 18 7.72 7.75 -4.92
N GLY A 19 8.61 8.05 -5.88
CA GLY A 19 8.64 7.37 -7.20
C GLY A 19 9.44 6.06 -7.25
N TRP A 20 10.38 5.87 -6.31
CA TRP A 20 11.26 4.68 -6.29
C TRP A 20 10.51 3.44 -5.79
N GLN A 21 9.60 3.60 -4.83
CA GLN A 21 8.89 2.50 -4.20
C GLN A 21 7.89 1.79 -5.14
N LEU A 22 7.21 2.52 -6.05
CA LEU A 22 6.25 1.92 -6.99
C LEU A 22 6.94 1.04 -8.04
N SER A 23 8.07 1.51 -8.58
CA SER A 23 8.82 0.78 -9.58
C SER A 23 9.52 -0.43 -8.97
N ASP A 24 10.01 -0.32 -7.74
CA ASP A 24 10.52 -1.48 -7.00
C ASP A 24 9.41 -2.48 -6.65
N PHE A 25 8.24 -2.02 -6.20
CA PHE A 25 7.09 -2.90 -5.91
C PHE A 25 6.60 -3.62 -7.17
N ALA A 26 6.34 -2.89 -8.25
CA ALA A 26 5.92 -3.48 -9.52
C ALA A 26 6.97 -4.46 -10.07
N GLN A 27 8.26 -4.10 -9.97
CA GLN A 27 9.36 -4.97 -10.40
C GLN A 27 9.46 -6.24 -9.54
N GLU A 28 9.25 -6.13 -8.23
CA GLU A 28 9.28 -7.27 -7.33
C GLU A 28 8.09 -8.20 -7.58
N LEU A 29 6.90 -7.63 -7.84
CA LEU A 29 5.74 -8.39 -8.30
C LEU A 29 6.01 -9.09 -9.64
N SER A 30 6.59 -8.40 -10.62
CA SER A 30 6.93 -8.99 -11.93
C SER A 30 8.00 -10.08 -11.83
N LYS A 31 9.01 -9.94 -10.96
CA LYS A 31 9.99 -11.01 -10.71
C LYS A 31 9.33 -12.27 -10.15
N MET A 32 8.37 -12.09 -9.23
CA MET A 32 7.59 -13.19 -8.67
C MET A 32 6.62 -13.80 -9.68
N GLN A 33 6.03 -12.99 -10.58
CA GLN A 33 5.22 -13.45 -11.70
C GLN A 33 6.00 -14.42 -12.60
N VAL A 34 7.22 -14.07 -13.01
CA VAL A 34 8.06 -14.94 -13.85
C VAL A 34 8.40 -16.26 -13.14
N ALA A 35 8.68 -16.20 -11.83
CA ALA A 35 8.95 -17.39 -11.03
C ALA A 35 7.71 -18.31 -10.89
N ALA A 36 6.51 -17.74 -10.80
CA ALA A 36 5.26 -18.49 -10.73
C ALA A 36 4.89 -19.17 -12.07
N GLU A 37 5.09 -18.46 -13.19
CA GLU A 37 4.76 -18.96 -14.54
C GLU A 37 5.59 -20.20 -14.96
N GLN A 38 6.80 -20.37 -14.38
CA GLN A 38 7.70 -21.48 -14.74
C GLN A 38 7.43 -22.80 -14.00
N ALA A 39 6.54 -22.83 -12.99
CA ALA A 39 6.32 -24.00 -12.14
C ALA A 39 4.97 -24.70 -12.41
N ARG A 40 4.91 -25.52 -13.47
CA ARG A 40 3.69 -26.28 -13.82
C ARG A 40 3.45 -27.46 -12.88
N THR A 41 2.20 -27.58 -12.39
CA THR A 41 1.54 -28.69 -11.67
C THR A 41 1.65 -28.76 -10.13
N GLY A 42 0.49 -28.78 -9.45
CA GLY A 42 0.26 -29.17 -8.05
C GLY A 42 0.76 -28.18 -6.96
N VAL A 43 1.87 -27.50 -7.23
CA VAL A 43 2.48 -26.47 -6.39
C VAL A 43 1.77 -25.11 -6.53
N GLU A 44 1.01 -24.90 -7.61
CA GLU A 44 0.36 -23.63 -7.97
C GLU A 44 -0.64 -23.10 -6.94
N ILE A 45 -1.43 -23.94 -6.25
CA ILE A 45 -2.45 -23.43 -5.33
C ILE A 45 -1.81 -22.87 -4.04
N ARG A 46 -0.90 -23.64 -3.43
CA ARG A 46 -0.11 -23.18 -2.27
C ARG A 46 0.78 -21.99 -2.62
N ASN A 47 1.35 -21.98 -3.83
CA ASN A 47 2.11 -20.84 -4.32
C ASN A 47 1.20 -19.62 -4.50
N ARG A 48 0.00 -19.78 -5.06
CA ARG A 48 -0.93 -18.67 -5.29
C ARG A 48 -1.48 -18.08 -3.99
N GLU A 49 -1.88 -18.91 -3.02
CA GLU A 49 -2.29 -18.41 -1.70
C GLU A 49 -1.14 -17.71 -0.97
N ALA A 50 0.09 -18.27 -1.05
CA ALA A 50 1.28 -17.62 -0.50
C ALA A 50 1.60 -16.30 -1.22
N LEU A 51 1.46 -16.23 -2.54
CA LEU A 51 1.63 -15.00 -3.32
C LEU A 51 0.57 -13.97 -2.93
N CYS A 52 -0.70 -14.36 -2.80
CA CYS A 52 -1.75 -13.47 -2.30
C CYS A 52 -1.41 -12.93 -0.92
N ALA A 53 -0.94 -13.78 0.00
CA ALA A 53 -0.56 -13.37 1.35
C ALA A 53 0.65 -12.41 1.34
N ILE A 54 1.66 -12.66 0.49
CA ILE A 54 2.82 -11.76 0.34
C ILE A 54 2.38 -10.41 -0.23
N ILE A 55 1.56 -10.40 -1.27
CA ILE A 55 1.04 -9.16 -1.87
C ILE A 55 0.19 -8.40 -0.85
N LYS A 56 -0.68 -9.09 -0.11
CA LYS A 56 -1.49 -8.51 0.97
C LYS A 56 -0.56 -7.84 1.99
N SER A 57 0.33 -8.60 2.60
CA SER A 57 1.22 -8.11 3.66
C SER A 57 2.12 -6.97 3.20
N LYS A 58 2.68 -7.04 1.99
CA LYS A 58 3.50 -5.94 1.45
C LYS A 58 2.68 -4.69 1.18
N THR A 59 1.50 -4.84 0.57
CA THR A 59 0.62 -3.69 0.30
C THR A 59 0.15 -3.05 1.61
N GLU A 60 -0.19 -3.84 2.63
CA GLU A 60 -0.52 -3.36 3.97
C GLU A 60 0.63 -2.55 4.57
N ALA A 61 1.85 -3.09 4.54
CA ALA A 61 3.04 -2.41 5.03
C ALA A 61 3.28 -1.07 4.30
N TYR A 62 3.14 -1.04 2.98
CA TYR A 62 3.29 0.19 2.19
C TYR A 62 2.27 1.28 2.56
N ILE A 63 1.01 0.90 2.75
CA ILE A 63 -0.03 1.85 3.18
C ILE A 63 0.22 2.27 4.63
N TRP A 64 0.72 1.36 5.47
CA TRP A 64 0.99 1.62 6.88
C TRP A 64 2.16 2.58 7.06
N ASP A 65 3.26 2.38 6.35
CA ASP A 65 4.38 3.31 6.33
C ASP A 65 3.90 4.70 5.91
N LYS A 66 3.03 4.78 4.89
CA LYS A 66 2.44 6.05 4.47
C LYS A 66 1.52 6.66 5.53
N ALA A 67 0.73 5.84 6.21
CA ALA A 67 -0.13 6.30 7.30
C ALA A 67 0.70 6.88 8.45
N GLN A 68 1.82 6.24 8.80
CA GLN A 68 2.76 6.72 9.80
C GLN A 68 3.45 8.02 9.37
N GLU A 69 3.85 8.16 8.10
CA GLU A 69 4.38 9.42 7.56
C GLU A 69 3.41 10.59 7.69
N LEU A 70 2.10 10.30 7.67
CA LEU A 70 1.02 11.27 7.81
C LEU A 70 0.52 11.41 9.26
N ASP A 71 1.18 10.76 10.22
CA ASP A 71 0.86 10.74 11.66
C ASP A 71 -0.52 10.14 11.98
N LEU A 72 -0.95 9.11 11.22
CA LEU A 72 -2.17 8.37 11.49
C LEU A 72 -1.90 7.17 12.40
N SER A 73 -2.74 6.98 13.41
CA SER A 73 -2.76 5.75 14.22
C SER A 73 -3.86 4.82 13.70
N VAL A 74 -3.56 4.07 12.64
CA VAL A 74 -4.53 3.21 11.95
C VAL A 74 -3.99 1.80 11.71
N SER A 75 -4.90 0.83 11.76
CA SER A 75 -4.72 -0.53 11.25
C SER A 75 -5.17 -0.60 9.79
N ILE A 76 -4.45 -1.35 8.99
CA ILE A 76 -4.72 -1.52 7.56
C ILE A 76 -4.87 -3.00 7.25
N GLU A 77 -5.95 -3.32 6.55
CA GLU A 77 -6.19 -4.65 6.01
C GLU A 77 -6.44 -4.57 4.51
N VAL A 78 -5.64 -5.28 3.71
CA VAL A 78 -5.76 -5.29 2.25
C VAL A 78 -6.49 -6.54 1.78
N THR A 79 -7.42 -6.34 0.84
CA THR A 79 -8.07 -7.42 0.09
C THR A 79 -7.31 -7.66 -1.21
N VAL A 80 -6.93 -8.90 -1.46
CA VAL A 80 -6.26 -9.32 -2.70
C VAL A 80 -7.21 -10.20 -3.50
N GLU A 81 -7.43 -9.85 -4.76
CA GLU A 81 -8.18 -10.68 -5.69
C GLU A 81 -7.21 -11.53 -6.53
N SER A 82 -7.42 -12.84 -6.53
CA SER A 82 -6.74 -13.77 -7.41
C SER A 82 -7.75 -14.33 -8.41
N GLY A 83 -7.93 -13.63 -9.53
CA GLY A 83 -8.70 -14.14 -10.66
C GLY A 83 -7.97 -15.25 -11.42
N SER A 84 -8.28 -15.42 -12.70
CA SER A 84 -7.52 -16.31 -13.60
C SER A 84 -6.06 -15.86 -13.82
N GLY A 85 -5.75 -14.59 -13.54
CA GLY A 85 -4.41 -14.00 -13.67
C GLY A 85 -3.59 -13.91 -12.38
N TYR A 86 -2.58 -13.03 -12.38
CA TYR A 86 -1.72 -12.74 -11.23
C TYR A 86 -2.51 -11.99 -10.14
N PRO A 87 -2.35 -12.35 -8.85
CA PRO A 87 -3.05 -11.70 -7.76
C PRO A 87 -2.69 -10.21 -7.65
N TYR A 88 -3.68 -9.36 -7.39
CA TYR A 88 -3.50 -7.92 -7.23
C TYR A 88 -4.32 -7.38 -6.05
N PRO A 89 -3.88 -6.30 -5.39
CA PRO A 89 -4.65 -5.67 -4.33
C PRO A 89 -5.89 -5.02 -4.93
N SER A 90 -7.07 -5.41 -4.48
CA SER A 90 -8.34 -4.94 -5.03
C SER A 90 -9.11 -4.00 -4.11
N GLY A 91 -8.77 -3.96 -2.83
CA GLY A 91 -9.42 -3.09 -1.86
C GLY A 91 -8.63 -2.99 -0.57
N VAL A 92 -9.01 -2.05 0.28
CA VAL A 92 -8.37 -1.83 1.58
C VAL A 92 -9.40 -1.38 2.62
N GLN A 93 -9.24 -1.87 3.84
CA GLN A 93 -9.97 -1.42 5.01
C GLN A 93 -8.99 -0.75 5.97
N ILE A 94 -9.34 0.45 6.42
CA ILE A 94 -8.52 1.30 7.27
C ILE A 94 -9.34 1.62 8.51
N THR A 95 -8.82 1.26 9.67
CA THR A 95 -9.53 1.39 10.96
C THR A 95 -8.65 2.08 11.98
N GLY A 96 -9.16 3.10 12.66
CA GLY A 96 -8.44 3.80 13.73
C GLY A 96 -8.77 5.29 13.79
N ALA A 97 -7.91 6.07 14.46
CA ALA A 97 -8.12 7.50 14.65
C ALA A 97 -7.47 8.31 13.53
N PHE A 98 -8.27 9.12 12.83
CA PHE A 98 -7.77 10.00 11.77
C PHE A 98 -8.60 11.28 11.61
N THR A 99 -7.94 12.34 11.15
CA THR A 99 -8.62 13.57 10.74
C THR A 99 -9.12 13.49 9.28
N PRO A 100 -10.12 14.31 8.89
CA PRO A 100 -10.59 14.36 7.50
C PRO A 100 -9.48 14.72 6.49
N GLN A 101 -8.49 15.52 6.90
CA GLN A 101 -7.35 15.90 6.07
C GLN A 101 -6.39 14.72 5.86
N GLN A 102 -6.07 14.00 6.94
CA GLN A 102 -5.24 12.78 6.90
C GLN A 102 -5.87 11.69 6.03
N ARG A 103 -7.18 11.43 6.22
CA ARG A 103 -7.93 10.51 5.37
C ARG A 103 -7.81 10.89 3.90
N LYS A 104 -8.04 12.15 3.54
CA LYS A 104 -7.98 12.61 2.15
C LYS A 104 -6.58 12.44 1.54
N ALA A 105 -5.53 12.69 2.32
CA ALA A 105 -4.14 12.53 1.87
C ALA A 105 -3.79 11.07 1.60
N LEU A 106 -4.13 10.16 2.53
CA LEU A 106 -3.87 8.73 2.38
C LEU A 106 -4.77 8.10 1.30
N GLU A 107 -6.03 8.53 1.19
CA GLU A 107 -6.97 8.09 0.14
C GLU A 107 -6.44 8.41 -1.27
N ALA A 108 -5.96 9.64 -1.49
CA ALA A 108 -5.34 10.05 -2.74
C ALA A 108 -4.06 9.25 -3.04
N TYR A 109 -3.22 9.03 -2.02
CA TYR A 109 -2.02 8.21 -2.18
C TYR A 109 -2.36 6.78 -2.64
N ILE A 110 -3.35 6.13 -2.01
CA ILE A 110 -3.76 4.77 -2.35
C ILE A 110 -4.33 4.71 -3.78
N GLU A 111 -5.13 5.69 -4.18
CA GLU A 111 -5.68 5.76 -5.54
C GLU A 111 -4.58 5.98 -6.60
N GLU A 112 -3.69 6.95 -6.36
CA GLU A 112 -2.65 7.35 -7.32
C GLU A 112 -1.51 6.33 -7.42
N ASN A 113 -1.13 5.68 -6.30
CA ASN A 113 0.07 4.83 -6.24
C ASN A 113 -0.26 3.33 -6.27
N LEU A 114 -1.42 2.91 -5.76
CA LEU A 114 -1.79 1.49 -5.69
C LEU A 114 -2.92 1.13 -6.66
N ALA A 115 -3.46 2.12 -7.39
CA ALA A 115 -4.59 1.96 -8.31
C ALA A 115 -5.84 1.35 -7.63
N ILE A 116 -5.98 1.53 -6.30
CA ILE A 116 -7.14 1.10 -5.54
C ILE A 116 -8.11 2.28 -5.47
N GLY A 117 -9.18 2.21 -6.26
CA GLY A 117 -10.20 3.26 -6.32
C GLY A 117 -10.83 3.54 -4.96
N LYS A 118 -11.25 4.78 -4.75
CA LYS A 118 -11.83 5.28 -3.48
C LYS A 118 -13.05 4.49 -3.03
N GLU A 119 -13.83 4.00 -3.98
CA GLU A 119 -15.00 3.15 -3.75
C GLU A 119 -14.66 1.79 -3.12
N ARG A 120 -13.38 1.39 -3.18
CA ARG A 120 -12.84 0.14 -2.63
C ARG A 120 -12.02 0.37 -1.36
N GLN A 121 -12.01 1.60 -0.84
CA GLN A 121 -11.36 1.97 0.41
C GLN A 121 -12.42 2.15 1.50
N ILE A 122 -12.44 1.24 2.47
CA ILE A 122 -13.38 1.26 3.59
C ILE A 122 -12.70 1.95 4.78
N TRP A 123 -13.36 2.97 5.33
CA TRP A 123 -12.82 3.77 6.43
C TRP A 123 -13.70 3.64 7.67
N THR A 124 -13.10 3.21 8.77
CA THR A 124 -13.76 3.08 10.07
C THR A 124 -13.01 3.94 11.09
N ASN A 125 -13.66 4.97 11.60
CA ASN A 125 -13.07 5.84 12.62
C ASN A 125 -13.36 5.27 14.02
N GLU A 126 -12.33 5.21 14.87
CA GLU A 126 -12.42 4.77 16.28
C GLU A 126 -12.17 5.92 17.27
#